data_AF-A0A6N7EY24-F1
#
_entry.id   AF-A0A6N7EY24-F1
#
_cell.length_a   1.000
_cell.length_b   1.000
_cell.length_c   1.000
_cell.angle_alpha   90.00
_cell.angle_beta   90.00
_cell.angle_gamma   90.00
#
_symmetry.space_group_name_H-M   'P 1'
#
loop_
_entity.id
_entity.type
_entity.pdbx_description
1 polymer ?
#
loop_
_entity_poly.entity_id
_entity_poly.type
_entity_poly.pdbx_seq_one_letter_code
_entity_poly.pdbx_strand_id
1 'polypeptide(L)'
;MKKHIAVIFLSSLLTQLSLAADFSFRGQLSNDDEFLLFNFAVDETSDVTLITHSYAGGVNSRGEIIPQGGFDPILSLFDSAGVLIDNNDDGSCSEVPVDSVTGECYDTFLTARLDPGEYTVSITQYDNFPRGENLSDGFLGANTTGFVDVTGNTRTSSWAFDVLNVRSANNDTTNFVSNPTGVWYEPERPGDGFNFVKTNAGLFFYFYGYKASNASEPLWLLSGAGPKNIRKGTSYTMDVFSSYANNGGRFGAPPVASDNGISPWGTATVTFNDCNTAQVTLTGTDGTASFNLDRLASVEGLRCSD
;
A
#
# COMPACT_ATOMS: atom_id res chain seq x y z
N MET A 1 -47.81 42.91 -25.78
CA MET A 1 -46.60 43.02 -24.94
C MET A 1 -46.63 41.91 -23.90
N LYS A 2 -45.98 40.76 -24.16
CA LYS A 2 -45.84 39.67 -23.18
C LYS A 2 -44.50 39.86 -22.47
N LYS A 3 -44.52 40.15 -21.17
CA LYS A 3 -43.31 40.25 -20.34
C LYS A 3 -42.90 38.84 -19.91
N HIS A 4 -41.75 38.38 -20.35
CA HIS A 4 -41.13 37.17 -19.83
C HIS A 4 -40.40 37.52 -18.53
N ILE A 5 -40.86 36.95 -17.42
CA ILE A 5 -40.18 37.01 -16.12
C ILE A 5 -39.15 35.89 -16.11
N ALA A 6 -37.86 36.25 -16.15
CA ALA A 6 -36.77 35.32 -15.92
C ALA A 6 -36.66 35.08 -14.41
N VAL A 7 -36.93 33.86 -13.97
CA VAL A 7 -36.70 33.41 -12.60
C VAL A 7 -35.25 32.94 -12.52
N ILE A 8 -34.42 33.67 -11.78
CA ILE A 8 -33.03 33.27 -11.49
C ILE A 8 -33.08 32.35 -10.27
N PHE A 9 -32.82 31.06 -10.48
CA PHE A 9 -32.58 30.10 -9.40
C PHE A 9 -31.16 30.32 -8.86
N LEU A 10 -31.06 30.94 -7.69
CA LEU A 10 -29.80 31.05 -6.95
C LEU A 10 -29.59 29.72 -6.21
N SER A 11 -28.77 28.81 -6.76
CA SER A 11 -28.39 27.58 -6.03
C SER A 11 -27.35 27.95 -4.97
N SER A 12 -27.78 28.04 -3.71
CA SER A 12 -26.86 28.13 -2.58
C SER A 12 -26.10 26.82 -2.44
N LEU A 13 -24.80 26.81 -2.77
CA LEU A 13 -23.90 25.75 -2.33
C LEU A 13 -23.83 25.80 -0.81
N LEU A 14 -24.51 24.87 -0.14
CA LEU A 14 -24.30 24.61 1.29
C LEU A 14 -22.94 23.93 1.43
N THR A 15 -21.91 24.69 1.82
CA THR A 15 -20.66 24.11 2.31
C THR A 15 -20.96 23.44 3.65
N GLN A 16 -20.99 22.10 3.69
CA GLN A 16 -20.99 21.37 4.96
C GLN A 16 -19.65 21.63 5.66
N LEU A 17 -19.71 22.18 6.87
CA LEU A 17 -18.58 22.16 7.79
C LEU A 17 -18.43 20.70 8.24
N SER A 18 -17.30 20.08 7.91
CA SER A 18 -16.91 18.82 8.53
C SER A 18 -16.42 19.13 9.93
N LEU A 19 -16.93 18.41 10.93
CA LEU A 19 -16.42 18.48 12.30
C LEU A 19 -15.48 17.31 12.53
N ALA A 20 -14.52 17.49 13.44
CA ALA A 20 -13.71 16.39 13.93
C ALA A 20 -14.60 15.33 14.61
N ALA A 21 -14.26 14.06 14.39
CA ALA A 21 -15.00 12.90 14.85
C ALA A 21 -14.02 11.76 15.23
N ASP A 22 -14.57 10.73 15.84
CA ASP A 22 -13.84 9.55 16.28
C ASP A 22 -14.23 8.34 15.44
N PHE A 23 -13.25 7.52 15.09
CA PHE A 23 -13.41 6.37 14.20
C PHE A 23 -12.79 5.12 14.83
N SER A 24 -13.57 4.03 14.91
CA SER A 24 -13.08 2.73 15.40
C SER A 24 -12.99 1.70 14.28
N PHE A 25 -11.94 0.90 14.33
CA PHE A 25 -11.68 -0.23 13.45
C PHE A 25 -11.32 -1.48 14.26
N ARG A 26 -11.54 -2.65 13.67
CA ARG A 26 -11.09 -3.93 14.23
C ARG A 26 -10.92 -4.97 13.14
N GLY A 27 -10.13 -5.99 13.42
CA GLY A 27 -9.92 -7.09 12.48
C GLY A 27 -8.92 -8.11 13.00
N GLN A 28 -8.29 -8.82 12.07
CA GLN A 28 -7.23 -9.78 12.35
C GLN A 28 -6.07 -9.60 11.37
N LEU A 29 -4.84 -9.82 11.82
CA LEU A 29 -3.69 -10.03 10.95
C LEU A 29 -3.68 -11.49 10.45
N SER A 30 -3.20 -11.67 9.23
CA SER A 30 -2.98 -12.95 8.56
C SER A 30 -1.68 -13.64 8.99
N ASN A 31 -0.69 -12.86 9.43
CA ASN A 31 0.61 -13.32 9.96
C ASN A 31 1.28 -12.22 10.79
N ASP A 32 2.30 -12.57 11.58
CA ASP A 32 3.01 -11.68 12.51
C ASP A 32 3.68 -10.47 11.82
N ASP A 33 4.10 -10.62 10.56
CA ASP A 33 4.80 -9.57 9.80
C ASP A 33 3.86 -8.68 8.98
N GLU A 34 2.55 -8.96 8.99
CA GLU A 34 1.59 -8.10 8.31
C GLU A 34 1.51 -6.74 9.00
N PHE A 35 1.41 -5.69 8.19
CA PHE A 35 1.11 -4.35 8.64
C PHE A 35 -0.17 -3.86 7.96
N LEU A 36 -0.97 -3.11 8.69
CA LEU A 36 -2.17 -2.45 8.17
C LEU A 36 -1.91 -0.95 8.08
N LEU A 37 -2.57 -0.27 7.14
CA LEU A 37 -2.47 1.17 6.98
C LEU A 37 -3.85 1.80 7.08
N PHE A 38 -3.94 2.89 7.85
CA PHE A 38 -5.14 3.70 7.98
C PHE A 38 -4.80 5.12 7.55
N ASN A 39 -5.63 5.66 6.66
CA ASN A 39 -5.50 7.05 6.25
C ASN A 39 -6.51 7.88 7.02
N PHE A 40 -6.09 9.04 7.50
CA PHE A 40 -6.98 10.00 8.12
C PHE A 40 -6.61 11.43 7.74
N ALA A 41 -7.55 12.34 7.97
CA ALA A 41 -7.38 13.74 7.60
C ALA A 41 -7.73 14.69 8.75
N VAL A 42 -7.04 15.82 8.80
CA VAL A 42 -7.20 16.88 9.79
C VAL A 42 -7.49 18.19 9.04
N ASP A 43 -8.51 18.94 9.50
CA ASP A 43 -8.94 20.19 8.84
C ASP A 43 -8.36 21.46 9.48
N GLU A 44 -7.99 21.39 10.76
CA GLU A 44 -7.41 22.48 11.55
C GLU A 44 -6.35 21.93 12.48
N THR A 45 -5.37 22.76 12.87
CA THR A 45 -4.30 22.30 13.77
C THR A 45 -4.87 21.81 15.10
N SER A 46 -4.82 20.50 15.35
CA SER A 46 -5.44 19.85 16.50
C SER A 46 -4.55 18.77 17.09
N ASP A 47 -4.83 18.38 18.33
CA ASP A 47 -4.21 17.19 18.93
C ASP A 47 -5.03 15.96 18.51
N VAL A 48 -4.40 15.02 17.81
CA VAL A 48 -4.98 13.75 17.37
C VAL A 48 -4.51 12.64 18.31
N THR A 49 -5.43 11.75 18.71
CA THR A 49 -5.13 10.57 19.53
C THR A 49 -5.35 9.31 18.72
N LEU A 50 -4.36 8.44 18.72
CA LEU A 50 -4.33 7.13 18.09
C LEU A 50 -4.16 6.10 19.20
N ILE A 51 -5.15 5.23 19.41
CA ILE A 51 -5.15 4.31 20.55
C ILE A 51 -5.60 2.92 20.12
N THR A 52 -4.92 1.87 20.58
CA THR A 52 -5.34 0.49 20.36
C THR A 52 -6.11 -0.08 21.56
N HIS A 53 -6.91 -1.11 21.29
CA HIS A 53 -7.60 -1.91 22.30
C HIS A 53 -7.37 -3.40 22.03
N SER A 54 -6.23 -3.73 21.43
CA SER A 54 -5.87 -5.06 20.95
C SER A 54 -5.46 -5.96 22.11
N TYR A 55 -4.51 -5.51 22.94
CA TYR A 55 -3.87 -6.37 23.94
C TYR A 55 -4.80 -6.59 25.14
N ALA A 56 -5.00 -5.57 25.97
CA ALA A 56 -5.81 -5.66 27.18
C ALA A 56 -7.33 -5.62 26.90
N GLY A 57 -7.73 -5.36 25.66
CA GLY A 57 -9.12 -5.12 25.30
C GLY A 57 -9.60 -3.76 25.84
N GLY A 58 -10.91 -3.59 25.99
CA GLY A 58 -11.47 -2.35 26.52
C GLY A 58 -12.79 -1.96 25.89
N VAL A 59 -13.03 -0.65 25.81
CA VAL A 59 -14.20 -0.07 25.14
C VAL A 59 -13.71 0.97 24.15
N ASN A 60 -14.00 0.77 22.87
CA ASN A 60 -13.59 1.71 21.82
C ASN A 60 -14.45 2.97 21.82
N SER A 61 -14.08 3.96 21.00
CA SER A 61 -14.80 5.25 20.88
C SER A 61 -16.26 5.12 20.44
N ARG A 62 -16.64 3.99 19.82
CA ARG A 62 -18.05 3.64 19.48
C ARG A 62 -18.82 2.99 20.62
N GLY A 63 -18.22 2.79 21.80
CA GLY A 63 -18.83 2.13 22.94
C GLY A 63 -18.89 0.61 22.81
N GLU A 64 -18.18 0.02 21.86
CA GLU A 64 -18.13 -1.43 21.67
C GLU A 64 -17.09 -2.04 22.62
N ILE A 65 -17.48 -3.12 23.29
CA ILE A 65 -16.57 -3.90 24.14
C ILE A 65 -15.64 -4.71 23.25
N ILE A 66 -14.33 -4.49 23.40
CA ILE A 66 -13.28 -5.27 22.76
C ILE A 66 -12.75 -6.31 23.76
N PRO A 67 -12.80 -7.61 23.42
CA PRO A 67 -12.25 -8.64 24.29
C PRO A 67 -10.71 -8.54 24.34
N GLN A 68 -10.13 -8.75 25.52
CA GLN A 68 -8.69 -8.91 25.68
C GLN A 68 -8.17 -10.13 24.91
N GLY A 69 -6.88 -10.16 24.60
CA GLY A 69 -6.22 -11.32 24.00
C GLY A 69 -5.65 -11.09 22.61
N GLY A 70 -5.73 -9.88 22.06
CA GLY A 70 -5.00 -9.51 20.85
C GLY A 70 -3.50 -9.40 21.11
N PHE A 71 -2.74 -9.27 20.03
CA PHE A 71 -1.30 -9.08 20.08
C PHE A 71 -0.93 -7.72 20.69
N ASP A 72 0.37 -7.54 20.95
CA ASP A 72 1.03 -6.31 21.40
C ASP A 72 1.30 -5.39 20.18
N PRO A 73 0.50 -4.33 19.95
CA PRO A 73 0.58 -3.50 18.77
C PRO A 73 1.64 -2.40 18.86
N ILE A 74 2.12 -1.98 17.68
CA ILE A 74 2.89 -0.75 17.49
C ILE A 74 2.10 0.14 16.52
N LEU A 75 2.01 1.44 16.85
CA LEU A 75 1.51 2.48 15.95
C LEU A 75 2.67 3.31 15.40
N SER A 76 2.69 3.56 14.10
CA SER A 76 3.63 4.50 13.47
C SER A 76 2.89 5.49 12.59
N LEU A 77 3.07 6.78 12.84
CA LEU A 77 2.38 7.88 12.20
C LEU A 77 3.29 8.53 11.15
N PHE A 78 2.76 8.71 9.94
CA PHE A 78 3.44 9.29 8.79
C PHE A 78 2.65 10.47 8.22
N ASP A 79 3.37 11.43 7.65
CA ASP A 79 2.77 12.53 6.88
C ASP A 79 2.33 12.08 5.47
N SER A 80 1.75 13.01 4.71
CA SER A 80 1.30 12.76 3.33
C SER A 80 2.42 12.37 2.33
N ALA A 81 3.68 12.67 2.63
CA ALA A 81 4.83 12.23 1.84
C ALA A 81 5.35 10.85 2.27
N GLY A 82 4.79 10.28 3.34
CA GLY A 82 5.21 9.03 3.94
C GLY A 82 6.39 9.18 4.89
N VAL A 83 6.75 10.40 5.32
CA VAL A 83 7.81 10.64 6.30
C VAL A 83 7.26 10.34 7.70
N LEU A 84 8.02 9.58 8.49
CA LEU A 84 7.67 9.23 9.87
C LEU A 84 7.66 10.49 10.74
N ILE A 85 6.51 10.74 11.36
CA ILE A 85 6.30 11.81 12.34
C ILE A 85 6.64 11.30 13.73
N ASP A 86 6.04 10.16 14.11
CA ASP A 86 6.21 9.57 15.43
C ASP A 86 5.82 8.08 15.42
N ASN A 87 6.23 7.33 16.44
CA ASN A 87 5.77 5.96 16.65
C ASN A 87 5.74 5.63 18.15
N ASN A 88 4.88 4.71 18.53
CA ASN A 88 4.79 4.22 19.89
C ASN A 88 4.43 2.73 19.88
N ASP A 89 5.06 1.97 20.79
CA ASP A 89 4.71 0.59 21.10
C ASP A 89 3.67 0.56 22.23
N ASP A 90 3.98 1.17 23.37
CA ASP A 90 3.17 1.03 24.59
C ASP A 90 2.58 2.35 25.11
N GLY A 91 1.32 2.30 25.54
CA GLY A 91 0.74 3.33 26.40
C GLY A 91 1.12 3.13 27.87
N SER A 92 1.01 4.17 28.69
CA SER A 92 1.09 3.97 30.14
C SER A 92 -0.15 3.25 30.67
N CYS A 93 -0.03 2.52 31.79
CA CYS A 93 -1.18 1.90 32.47
C CYS A 93 -2.22 2.91 33.03
N SER A 94 -1.96 4.22 32.91
CA SER A 94 -2.96 5.26 33.18
C SER A 94 -3.74 5.70 31.93
N GLU A 95 -3.22 5.42 30.75
CA GLU A 95 -3.80 5.78 29.45
C GLU A 95 -4.56 4.61 28.81
N VAL A 96 -4.02 3.40 28.95
CA VAL A 96 -4.61 2.18 28.40
C VAL A 96 -4.97 1.18 29.51
N PRO A 97 -5.92 0.26 29.27
CA PRO A 97 -6.27 -0.78 30.23
C PRO A 97 -5.10 -1.72 30.55
N VAL A 98 -5.12 -2.28 31.76
CA VAL A 98 -4.19 -3.35 32.18
C VAL A 98 -4.80 -4.70 31.79
N ASP A 99 -4.06 -5.54 31.07
CA ASP A 99 -4.49 -6.91 30.76
C ASP A 99 -4.60 -7.70 32.07
N SER A 100 -5.79 -8.27 32.32
CA SER A 100 -6.10 -8.91 33.59
C SER A 100 -5.38 -10.25 33.81
N VAL A 101 -4.77 -10.81 32.76
CA VAL A 101 -4.07 -12.10 32.78
C VAL A 101 -2.57 -11.89 32.93
N THR A 102 -1.98 -10.99 32.15
CA THR A 102 -0.54 -10.74 32.13
C THR A 102 -0.13 -9.63 33.10
N GLY A 103 -1.03 -8.68 33.39
CA GLY A 103 -0.74 -7.49 34.19
C GLY A 103 -0.08 -6.36 33.41
N GLU A 104 0.05 -6.50 32.09
CA GLU A 104 0.76 -5.57 31.21
C GLU A 104 -0.19 -4.61 30.49
N CYS A 105 0.35 -3.50 30.00
CA CYS A 105 -0.38 -2.39 29.39
C CYS A 105 0.10 -2.13 27.96
N TYR A 106 0.32 -3.21 27.20
CA TYR A 106 0.92 -3.15 25.86
C TYR A 106 0.00 -2.62 24.76
N ASP A 107 -1.17 -2.06 25.10
CA ASP A 107 -1.92 -1.31 24.10
C ASP A 107 -1.24 0.04 23.86
N THR A 108 -1.12 0.45 22.60
CA THR A 108 -0.48 1.71 22.23
C THR A 108 -1.40 2.90 22.50
N PHE A 109 -0.81 3.98 23.04
CA PHE A 109 -1.41 5.31 23.10
C PHE A 109 -0.47 6.34 22.48
N LEU A 110 -0.83 6.93 21.34
CA LEU A 110 -0.02 7.91 20.63
C LEU A 110 -0.79 9.20 20.40
N THR A 111 -0.25 10.33 20.83
CA THR A 111 -0.84 11.66 20.59
C THR A 111 0.12 12.56 19.83
N ALA A 112 -0.37 13.21 18.79
CA ALA A 112 0.41 14.16 18.00
C ALA A 112 -0.40 15.42 17.71
N ARG A 113 0.26 16.58 17.77
CA ARG A 113 -0.31 17.84 17.31
C ARG A 113 -0.06 18.00 15.82
N LEU A 114 -1.13 17.92 15.02
CA LEU A 114 -1.05 17.85 13.56
C LEU A 114 -1.68 19.09 12.94
N ASP A 115 -1.05 19.61 11.89
CA ASP A 115 -1.60 20.67 11.04
C ASP A 115 -2.65 20.11 10.07
N PRO A 116 -3.41 20.97 9.35
CA PRO A 116 -4.33 20.49 8.32
C PRO A 116 -3.60 19.66 7.25
N GLY A 117 -4.09 18.46 6.99
CA GLY A 117 -3.42 17.54 6.08
C GLY A 117 -4.01 16.13 6.07
N GLU A 118 -3.38 15.29 5.26
CA GLU A 118 -3.65 13.86 5.16
C GLU A 118 -2.47 13.10 5.79
N TYR A 119 -2.79 12.05 6.54
CA TYR A 119 -1.85 11.30 7.36
C TYR A 119 -2.09 9.80 7.20
N THR A 120 -1.05 9.01 7.41
CA THR A 120 -1.12 7.54 7.43
C THR A 120 -0.65 7.06 8.79
N VAL A 121 -1.38 6.12 9.40
CA VAL A 121 -0.90 5.38 10.57
C VAL A 121 -0.86 3.89 10.24
N SER A 122 0.24 3.23 10.61
CA SER A 122 0.33 1.78 10.54
C SER A 122 0.02 1.11 11.86
N ILE A 123 -0.54 -0.10 11.80
CA ILE A 123 -0.58 -1.05 12.92
C ILE A 123 0.30 -2.23 12.57
N THR A 124 1.25 -2.56 13.44
CA THR A 124 2.08 -3.77 13.35
C THR A 124 2.12 -4.49 14.69
N GLN A 125 2.57 -5.73 14.71
CA GLN A 125 2.84 -6.46 15.94
C GLN A 125 4.26 -6.19 16.42
N TYR A 126 4.50 -6.00 17.72
CA TYR A 126 5.85 -5.98 18.28
C TYR A 126 6.66 -7.26 17.91
N ASP A 127 7.90 -7.18 17.43
CA ASP A 127 8.86 -6.06 17.33
C ASP A 127 8.93 -5.47 15.89
N ASN A 128 7.81 -5.43 15.16
CA ASN A 128 7.77 -5.02 13.75
C ASN A 128 7.77 -3.47 13.59
N PHE A 129 8.79 -2.80 14.11
CA PHE A 129 8.95 -1.34 14.03
C PHE A 129 9.22 -0.85 12.61
N PRO A 130 8.98 0.45 12.32
CA PRO A 130 9.40 1.07 11.05
C PRO A 130 10.92 0.98 10.88
N ARG A 131 11.37 0.56 9.69
CA ARG A 131 12.79 0.31 9.39
C ARG A 131 13.61 1.58 9.20
N GLY A 132 12.95 2.70 8.87
CA GLY A 132 13.59 3.95 8.54
C GLY A 132 12.64 5.14 8.68
N GLU A 133 13.07 6.28 8.17
CA GLU A 133 12.33 7.55 8.29
C GLU A 133 11.15 7.64 7.30
N ASN A 134 10.98 6.68 6.39
CA ASN A 134 9.87 6.69 5.42
C ASN A 134 9.08 5.38 5.43
N LEU A 135 7.77 5.46 5.22
CA LEU A 135 6.88 4.31 5.06
C LEU A 135 7.36 3.36 3.93
N SER A 136 8.00 3.89 2.89
CA SER A 136 8.60 3.10 1.80
C SER A 136 9.79 2.23 2.23
N ASP A 137 10.37 2.48 3.39
CA ASP A 137 11.46 1.67 3.93
C ASP A 137 10.93 0.33 4.49
N GLY A 138 9.62 0.27 4.75
CA GLY A 138 8.93 -0.90 5.29
C GLY A 138 9.22 -1.08 6.79
N PHE A 139 8.99 -2.31 7.28
CA PHE A 139 9.10 -2.64 8.70
C PHE A 139 10.15 -3.73 8.95
N LEU A 140 10.55 -3.92 10.21
CA LEU A 140 11.63 -4.82 10.61
C LEU A 140 11.27 -6.32 10.49
N GLY A 141 10.00 -6.65 10.67
CA GLY A 141 9.46 -7.98 10.96
C GLY A 141 9.29 -8.19 12.47
N ALA A 142 8.28 -8.93 12.90
CA ALA A 142 7.95 -9.14 14.31
C ALA A 142 8.94 -10.07 15.05
N ASN A 143 9.80 -10.77 14.31
CA ASN A 143 10.81 -11.70 14.83
C ASN A 143 10.22 -12.82 15.73
N THR A 144 8.96 -13.15 15.51
CA THR A 144 8.23 -14.21 16.19
C THR A 144 7.22 -14.84 15.22
N THR A 145 6.64 -15.97 15.62
CA THR A 145 5.60 -16.66 14.84
C THR A 145 4.48 -17.09 15.76
N GLY A 146 3.24 -16.79 15.38
CA GLY A 146 2.06 -17.20 16.12
C GLY A 146 1.59 -16.21 17.19
N PHE A 147 1.84 -14.92 16.99
CA PHE A 147 1.39 -13.80 17.81
C PHE A 147 1.81 -13.98 19.27
N VAL A 148 3.12 -13.91 19.54
CA VAL A 148 3.67 -14.11 20.88
C VAL A 148 4.27 -12.81 21.38
N ASP A 149 3.86 -12.37 22.57
CA ASP A 149 4.40 -11.15 23.19
C ASP A 149 5.82 -11.34 23.72
N VAL A 150 6.47 -10.24 24.13
CA VAL A 150 7.86 -10.23 24.60
C VAL A 150 8.10 -11.11 25.83
N THR A 151 7.06 -11.41 26.60
CA THR A 151 7.11 -12.26 27.80
C THR A 151 6.82 -13.74 27.51
N GLY A 152 6.46 -14.07 26.26
CA GLY A 152 6.20 -15.43 25.80
C GLY A 152 4.74 -15.86 25.87
N ASN A 153 3.77 -14.96 26.13
CA ASN A 153 2.36 -15.33 26.08
C ASN A 153 1.88 -15.40 24.63
N THR A 154 1.23 -16.50 24.28
CA THR A 154 0.52 -16.62 23.00
C THR A 154 -0.74 -15.76 23.03
N ARG A 155 -0.89 -14.92 22.01
CA ARG A 155 -2.01 -14.02 21.78
C ARG A 155 -2.74 -14.41 20.49
N THR A 156 -3.81 -13.70 20.18
CA THR A 156 -4.52 -13.84 18.90
C THR A 156 -4.05 -12.78 17.91
N SER A 157 -4.32 -12.99 16.63
CA SER A 157 -4.07 -11.99 15.60
C SER A 157 -5.04 -10.81 15.59
N SER A 158 -5.94 -10.75 16.57
CA SER A 158 -7.00 -9.74 16.64
C SER A 158 -6.42 -8.38 17.01
N TRP A 159 -6.95 -7.34 16.37
CA TRP A 159 -6.61 -5.95 16.66
C TRP A 159 -7.87 -5.08 16.73
N ALA A 160 -7.78 -3.99 17.48
CA ALA A 160 -8.76 -2.92 17.52
C ALA A 160 -8.05 -1.57 17.66
N PHE A 161 -8.55 -0.55 16.96
CA PHE A 161 -7.87 0.72 16.81
C PHE A 161 -8.85 1.87 16.68
N ASP A 162 -8.59 2.96 17.39
CA ASP A 162 -9.32 4.21 17.32
C ASP A 162 -8.43 5.34 16.77
N VAL A 163 -9.02 6.15 15.89
CA VAL A 163 -8.48 7.45 15.44
C VAL A 163 -9.44 8.52 15.92
N LEU A 164 -8.99 9.35 16.87
CA LEU A 164 -9.82 10.35 17.54
C LEU A 164 -9.52 11.76 17.06
N ASN A 165 -10.55 12.61 17.07
CA ASN A 165 -10.45 14.03 16.73
C ASN A 165 -9.92 14.31 15.30
N VAL A 166 -10.44 13.59 14.31
CA VAL A 166 -10.07 13.74 12.88
C VAL A 166 -11.30 13.97 12.00
N ARG A 167 -11.14 14.56 10.81
CA ARG A 167 -12.25 14.74 9.86
C ARG A 167 -12.77 13.40 9.34
N SER A 168 -11.86 12.51 9.00
CA SER A 168 -12.17 11.21 8.39
C SER A 168 -11.06 10.23 8.71
N ALA A 169 -11.39 8.96 8.88
CA ALA A 169 -10.42 7.88 8.91
C ALA A 169 -10.95 6.67 8.14
N ASN A 170 -10.06 5.95 7.45
CA ASN A 170 -10.40 4.77 6.66
C ASN A 170 -9.26 3.75 6.76
N ASN A 171 -9.61 2.46 6.81
CA ASN A 171 -8.62 1.39 6.63
C ASN A 171 -8.26 1.29 5.14
N ASP A 172 -7.03 1.65 4.76
CA ASP A 172 -6.57 1.71 3.36
C ASP A 172 -6.14 0.34 2.83
N THR A 173 -6.25 -0.74 3.60
CA THR A 173 -5.83 -2.10 3.17
C THR A 173 -6.58 -2.60 1.94
N THR A 174 -7.79 -2.08 1.67
CA THR A 174 -8.53 -2.38 0.43
C THR A 174 -8.08 -1.55 -0.77
N ASN A 175 -7.21 -0.56 -0.60
CA ASN A 175 -6.71 0.29 -1.67
C ASN A 175 -5.30 -0.10 -2.12
N PHE A 176 -4.71 -1.15 -1.55
CA PHE A 176 -3.45 -1.70 -2.04
C PHE A 176 -3.67 -2.99 -2.81
N VAL A 177 -2.80 -3.24 -3.79
CA VAL A 177 -2.66 -4.56 -4.42
C VAL A 177 -1.53 -5.28 -3.70
N SER A 178 -1.89 -6.21 -2.81
CA SER A 178 -0.93 -6.83 -1.90
C SER A 178 0.13 -7.65 -2.65
N ASN A 179 -0.27 -8.38 -3.70
CA ASN A 179 0.64 -9.17 -4.52
C ASN A 179 0.26 -9.32 -6.01
N PRO A 180 0.72 -8.42 -6.89
CA PRO A 180 0.48 -8.52 -8.33
C PRO A 180 1.34 -9.59 -9.03
N THR A 181 2.21 -10.31 -8.30
CA THR A 181 3.19 -11.23 -8.91
C THR A 181 2.51 -12.33 -9.71
N GLY A 182 2.82 -12.42 -10.99
CA GLY A 182 2.17 -13.39 -11.86
C GLY A 182 2.29 -13.07 -13.35
N VAL A 183 1.53 -13.82 -14.13
CA VAL A 183 1.44 -13.68 -15.59
C VAL A 183 0.20 -12.88 -15.94
N TRP A 184 0.37 -11.86 -16.76
CA TRP A 184 -0.66 -10.92 -17.20
C TRP A 184 -0.63 -10.79 -18.72
N TYR A 185 -1.78 -10.62 -19.36
CA TYR A 185 -1.89 -10.60 -20.82
C TYR A 185 -2.90 -9.55 -21.29
N GLU A 186 -2.72 -9.07 -22.52
CA GLU A 186 -3.68 -8.19 -23.20
C GLU A 186 -4.69 -9.04 -23.98
N PRO A 187 -5.97 -9.12 -23.54
CA PRO A 187 -6.96 -9.99 -24.16
C PRO A 187 -7.24 -9.65 -25.63
N GLU A 188 -7.13 -8.38 -26.02
CA GLU A 188 -7.40 -7.95 -27.40
C GLU A 188 -6.18 -8.12 -28.33
N ARG A 189 -5.00 -8.43 -27.78
CA ARG A 189 -3.74 -8.61 -28.53
C ARG A 189 -3.00 -9.87 -28.07
N PRO A 190 -3.46 -11.07 -28.45
CA PRO A 190 -2.81 -12.32 -28.09
C PRO A 190 -1.35 -12.36 -28.51
N GLY A 191 -0.48 -12.80 -27.60
CA GLY A 191 0.97 -12.80 -27.77
C GLY A 191 1.67 -11.69 -27.00
N ASP A 192 0.93 -10.65 -26.60
CA ASP A 192 1.44 -9.59 -25.77
C ASP A 192 1.12 -9.82 -24.30
N GLY A 193 2.10 -9.62 -23.44
CA GLY A 193 1.91 -9.77 -22.02
C GLY A 193 3.07 -9.31 -21.16
N PHE A 194 2.82 -9.41 -19.86
CA PHE A 194 3.69 -8.93 -18.81
C PHE A 194 3.83 -10.02 -17.75
N ASN A 195 5.05 -10.21 -17.26
CA ASN A 195 5.27 -10.88 -15.98
C ASN A 195 5.60 -9.81 -14.96
N PHE A 196 4.76 -9.66 -13.93
CA PHE A 196 5.06 -8.79 -12.80
C PHE A 196 5.68 -9.59 -11.67
N VAL A 197 6.70 -9.02 -11.01
CA VAL A 197 7.38 -9.62 -9.87
C VAL A 197 7.56 -8.56 -8.79
N LYS A 198 6.87 -8.72 -7.67
CA LYS A 198 7.05 -7.86 -6.49
C LYS A 198 8.12 -8.49 -5.59
N THR A 199 9.10 -7.68 -5.22
CA THR A 199 10.23 -8.09 -4.36
C THR A 199 10.43 -7.08 -3.24
N ASN A 200 11.35 -7.36 -2.32
CA ASN A 200 11.82 -6.39 -1.32
C ASN A 200 12.48 -5.14 -1.94
N ALA A 201 13.01 -5.25 -3.17
CA ALA A 201 13.61 -4.14 -3.91
C ALA A 201 12.58 -3.29 -4.70
N GLY A 202 11.31 -3.72 -4.74
CA GLY A 202 10.24 -3.07 -5.49
C GLY A 202 9.57 -4.00 -6.52
N LEU A 203 8.66 -3.41 -7.30
CA LEU A 203 8.02 -4.06 -8.44
C LEU A 203 8.95 -4.07 -9.65
N PHE A 204 9.06 -5.20 -10.32
CA PHE A 204 9.69 -5.35 -11.63
C PHE A 204 8.69 -5.94 -12.62
N PHE A 205 8.88 -5.67 -13.90
CA PHE A 205 8.16 -6.38 -14.95
C PHE A 205 9.02 -6.76 -16.15
N TYR A 206 8.54 -7.78 -16.86
CA TYR A 206 9.07 -8.21 -18.14
C TYR A 206 7.95 -8.16 -19.16
N PHE A 207 8.15 -7.40 -20.24
CA PHE A 207 7.22 -7.35 -21.37
C PHE A 207 7.70 -8.28 -22.48
N TYR A 208 6.74 -8.95 -23.12
CA TYR A 208 6.92 -9.72 -24.33
C TYR A 208 5.80 -9.37 -25.30
N GLY A 209 6.18 -9.09 -26.55
CA GLY A 209 5.25 -8.74 -27.61
C GLY A 209 5.99 -8.52 -28.91
N TYR A 210 5.56 -7.54 -29.71
CA TYR A 210 6.13 -7.29 -31.05
C TYR A 210 6.51 -5.83 -31.27
N LYS A 211 7.49 -5.59 -32.14
CA LYS A 211 7.90 -4.24 -32.56
C LYS A 211 6.86 -3.59 -33.47
N ALA A 212 6.81 -2.25 -33.46
CA ALA A 212 5.89 -1.48 -34.30
C ALA A 212 6.27 -1.51 -35.79
N SER A 213 7.57 -1.60 -36.11
CA SER A 213 8.09 -1.43 -37.47
C SER A 213 7.89 -2.63 -38.38
N ASN A 214 7.78 -3.85 -37.83
CA ASN A 214 7.62 -5.08 -38.59
C ASN A 214 6.71 -6.07 -37.84
N ALA A 215 5.54 -6.39 -38.42
CA ALA A 215 4.68 -7.44 -37.91
C ALA A 215 5.47 -8.77 -37.88
N SER A 216 5.60 -9.36 -36.68
CA SER A 216 6.30 -10.62 -36.34
C SER A 216 7.72 -10.51 -35.78
N GLU A 217 8.34 -9.32 -35.65
CA GLU A 217 9.61 -9.22 -34.92
C GLU A 217 9.34 -9.11 -33.40
N PRO A 218 9.80 -10.06 -32.57
CA PRO A 218 9.54 -10.04 -31.15
C PRO A 218 10.27 -8.91 -30.45
N LEU A 219 9.62 -8.32 -29.45
CA LEU A 219 10.17 -7.31 -28.55
C LEU A 219 10.12 -7.83 -27.12
N TRP A 220 11.28 -7.85 -26.47
CA TRP A 220 11.44 -8.20 -25.07
C TRP A 220 11.96 -6.99 -24.32
N LEU A 221 11.26 -6.57 -23.28
CA LEU A 221 11.66 -5.44 -22.44
C LEU A 221 11.70 -5.87 -20.98
N LEU A 222 12.59 -5.24 -20.23
CA LEU A 222 12.71 -5.39 -18.78
C LEU A 222 12.63 -4.01 -18.14
N SER A 223 11.99 -3.94 -16.98
CA SER A 223 11.90 -2.69 -16.23
C SER A 223 13.09 -2.47 -15.30
N GLY A 224 13.32 -1.21 -14.94
CA GLY A 224 13.99 -0.86 -13.70
C GLY A 224 13.11 -1.16 -12.47
N ALA A 225 13.61 -0.83 -11.29
CA ALA A 225 12.86 -0.98 -10.04
C ALA A 225 11.70 0.03 -10.00
N GLY A 226 10.51 -0.48 -9.68
CA GLY A 226 9.29 0.30 -9.47
C GLY A 226 8.95 0.45 -7.98
N PRO A 227 7.70 0.83 -7.67
CA PRO A 227 7.28 1.04 -6.28
C PRO A 227 7.31 -0.26 -5.47
N LYS A 228 7.55 -0.16 -4.15
CA LYS A 228 7.39 -1.28 -3.21
C LYS A 228 5.93 -1.50 -2.80
N ASN A 229 5.16 -0.42 -2.67
CA ASN A 229 3.75 -0.45 -2.31
C ASN A 229 2.92 0.03 -3.51
N ILE A 230 1.87 -0.71 -3.85
CA ILE A 230 1.07 -0.48 -5.06
C ILE A 230 -0.34 -0.14 -4.65
N ARG A 231 -0.73 1.10 -4.87
CA ARG A 231 -2.07 1.61 -4.60
C ARG A 231 -2.94 1.45 -5.85
N LYS A 232 -4.16 0.95 -5.66
CA LYS A 232 -5.17 0.79 -6.71
C LYS A 232 -5.47 2.14 -7.36
N GLY A 233 -5.49 2.15 -8.69
CA GLY A 233 -5.74 3.35 -9.51
C GLY A 233 -4.60 4.37 -9.54
N THR A 234 -3.50 4.15 -8.82
CA THR A 234 -2.32 5.02 -8.88
C THR A 234 -1.39 4.60 -10.01
N SER A 235 -0.97 5.57 -10.82
CA SER A 235 -0.02 5.36 -11.91
C SER A 235 1.43 5.55 -11.46
N TYR A 236 2.29 4.59 -11.80
CA TYR A 236 3.71 4.60 -11.50
C TYR A 236 4.54 4.57 -12.78
N THR A 237 5.51 5.47 -12.90
CA THR A 237 6.43 5.48 -14.06
C THR A 237 7.70 4.74 -13.72
N MET A 238 8.09 3.80 -14.59
CA MET A 238 9.27 2.94 -14.45
C MET A 238 10.13 3.06 -15.71
N ASP A 239 11.46 3.08 -15.53
CA ASP A 239 12.39 3.00 -16.66
C ASP A 239 12.31 1.62 -17.32
N VAL A 240 12.51 1.58 -18.62
CA VAL A 240 12.41 0.36 -19.43
C VAL A 240 13.63 0.22 -20.32
N PHE A 241 14.15 -1.00 -20.38
CA PHE A 241 15.34 -1.35 -21.11
C PHE A 241 15.08 -2.51 -22.08
N SER A 242 15.81 -2.54 -23.18
CA SER A 242 15.88 -3.67 -24.10
C SER A 242 17.26 -4.31 -24.05
N SER A 243 17.41 -5.52 -24.59
CA SER A 243 18.74 -6.05 -24.91
C SER A 243 19.40 -5.19 -25.99
N TYR A 244 20.72 -5.02 -25.93
CA TYR A 244 21.45 -4.37 -27.02
C TYR A 244 21.38 -5.23 -28.30
N ALA A 245 20.79 -4.69 -29.36
CA ALA A 245 20.71 -5.38 -30.64
C ALA A 245 22.11 -5.59 -31.22
N ASN A 246 22.35 -6.72 -31.88
CA ASN A 246 23.64 -7.05 -32.53
C ASN A 246 24.85 -7.12 -31.59
N ASN A 247 24.67 -7.32 -30.28
CA ASN A 247 25.79 -7.53 -29.35
C ASN A 247 26.56 -8.86 -29.58
N GLY A 248 26.10 -9.68 -30.54
CA GLY A 248 26.70 -10.94 -30.93
C GLY A 248 26.44 -12.10 -29.96
N GLY A 249 25.52 -11.93 -29.01
CA GLY A 249 25.04 -13.00 -28.14
C GLY A 249 24.35 -14.11 -28.95
N ARG A 250 24.54 -15.35 -28.54
CA ARG A 250 23.92 -16.55 -29.15
C ARG A 250 23.57 -17.56 -28.07
N PHE A 251 22.64 -18.47 -28.35
CA PHE A 251 22.28 -19.51 -27.39
C PHE A 251 23.52 -20.29 -26.94
N GLY A 252 23.84 -20.23 -25.64
CA GLY A 252 25.00 -20.88 -25.04
C GLY A 252 26.34 -20.13 -25.15
N ALA A 253 26.38 -18.88 -25.63
CA ALA A 253 27.61 -18.08 -25.59
C ALA A 253 27.34 -16.60 -25.25
N PRO A 254 28.26 -15.93 -24.52
CA PRO A 254 28.08 -14.53 -24.16
C PRO A 254 28.15 -13.61 -25.40
N PRO A 255 27.66 -12.37 -25.28
CA PRO A 255 27.89 -11.32 -26.26
C PRO A 255 29.39 -11.14 -26.54
N VAL A 256 29.74 -10.90 -27.81
CA VAL A 256 31.13 -10.71 -28.26
C VAL A 256 31.48 -9.25 -28.53
N ALA A 257 30.48 -8.37 -28.61
CA ALA A 257 30.68 -6.93 -28.64
C ALA A 257 31.05 -6.42 -27.23
N SER A 258 31.84 -5.35 -27.15
CA SER A 258 32.16 -4.66 -25.89
C SER A 258 30.92 -4.11 -25.17
N ASP A 259 29.86 -3.85 -25.95
CA ASP A 259 28.59 -3.31 -25.47
C ASP A 259 27.65 -4.49 -25.18
N ASN A 260 27.89 -5.17 -24.05
CA ASN A 260 27.28 -6.45 -23.69
C ASN A 260 26.09 -6.33 -22.72
N GLY A 261 25.52 -5.13 -22.58
CA GLY A 261 24.52 -4.81 -21.56
C GLY A 261 23.08 -4.63 -22.07
N ILE A 262 22.29 -3.96 -21.23
CA ILE A 262 20.95 -3.47 -21.51
C ILE A 262 21.02 -2.06 -22.10
N SER A 263 20.10 -1.70 -23.00
CA SER A 263 19.99 -0.37 -23.59
C SER A 263 18.72 0.31 -23.09
N PRO A 264 18.78 1.60 -22.69
CA PRO A 264 17.57 2.37 -22.41
C PRO A 264 16.62 2.34 -23.61
N TRP A 265 15.40 1.88 -23.39
CA TRP A 265 14.38 1.76 -24.44
C TRP A 265 13.30 2.83 -24.30
N GLY A 266 12.93 3.18 -23.06
CA GLY A 266 11.87 4.14 -22.78
C GLY A 266 11.36 4.04 -21.35
N THR A 267 10.06 4.25 -21.18
CA THR A 267 9.36 4.20 -19.90
C THR A 267 8.07 3.40 -19.98
N ALA A 268 7.60 2.94 -18.83
CA ALA A 268 6.29 2.34 -18.63
C ALA A 268 5.53 3.09 -17.56
N THR A 269 4.28 3.46 -17.83
CA THR A 269 3.33 3.91 -16.81
C THR A 269 2.42 2.74 -16.47
N VAL A 270 2.48 2.26 -15.22
CA VAL A 270 1.74 1.09 -14.74
C VAL A 270 0.70 1.52 -13.71
N THR A 271 -0.54 1.05 -13.87
CA THR A 271 -1.64 1.26 -12.93
C THR A 271 -2.32 -0.07 -12.67
N PHE A 272 -2.37 -0.53 -11.42
CA PHE A 272 -3.21 -1.68 -11.06
C PHE A 272 -4.56 -1.19 -10.59
N ASN A 273 -5.67 -1.74 -11.11
CA ASN A 273 -7.00 -1.39 -10.60
C ASN A 273 -7.39 -2.32 -9.46
N ASP A 274 -7.00 -3.60 -9.55
CA ASP A 274 -7.23 -4.66 -8.56
C ASP A 274 -6.20 -5.80 -8.76
N CYS A 275 -6.36 -6.93 -8.06
CA CYS A 275 -5.48 -8.09 -8.15
C CYS A 275 -5.50 -8.83 -9.50
N ASN A 276 -6.46 -8.53 -10.37
CA ASN A 276 -6.74 -9.23 -11.62
C ASN A 276 -6.76 -8.31 -12.84
N THR A 277 -6.85 -6.99 -12.67
CA THR A 277 -6.85 -6.02 -13.78
C THR A 277 -5.81 -4.91 -13.60
N ALA A 278 -5.14 -4.55 -14.68
CA ALA A 278 -4.14 -3.48 -14.71
C ALA A 278 -4.12 -2.76 -16.06
N GLN A 279 -3.50 -1.59 -16.10
CA GLN A 279 -3.22 -0.84 -17.32
C GLN A 279 -1.73 -0.52 -17.38
N VAL A 280 -1.12 -0.74 -18.54
CA VAL A 280 0.27 -0.35 -18.80
C VAL A 280 0.33 0.51 -20.04
N THR A 281 1.09 1.60 -20.00
CA THR A 281 1.44 2.38 -21.19
C THR A 281 2.95 2.36 -21.35
N LEU A 282 3.44 1.75 -22.44
CA LEU A 282 4.84 1.80 -22.83
C LEU A 282 5.07 2.98 -23.77
N THR A 283 6.11 3.77 -23.53
CA THR A 283 6.56 4.85 -24.41
C THR A 283 8.06 4.76 -24.61
N GLY A 284 8.50 4.49 -25.83
CA GLY A 284 9.91 4.26 -26.14
C GLY A 284 10.23 4.32 -27.62
N THR A 285 11.32 3.66 -28.03
CA THR A 285 11.84 3.71 -29.41
C THR A 285 10.86 3.17 -30.46
N ASP A 286 9.96 2.26 -30.07
CA ASP A 286 8.93 1.70 -30.95
C ASP A 286 7.61 2.49 -30.91
N GLY A 287 7.61 3.68 -30.30
CA GLY A 287 6.44 4.54 -30.13
C GLY A 287 5.74 4.34 -28.78
N THR A 288 4.45 4.66 -28.74
CA THR A 288 3.60 4.53 -27.55
C THR A 288 2.51 3.50 -27.77
N ALA A 289 2.34 2.59 -26.82
CA ALA A 289 1.27 1.60 -26.80
C ALA A 289 0.70 1.44 -25.40
N SER A 290 -0.63 1.40 -25.29
CA SER A 290 -1.35 1.10 -24.05
C SER A 290 -1.94 -0.31 -24.09
N PHE A 291 -2.01 -0.93 -22.92
CA PHE A 291 -2.42 -2.30 -22.70
C PHE A 291 -3.38 -2.35 -21.51
N ASN A 292 -4.54 -2.99 -21.71
CA ASN A 292 -5.47 -3.37 -20.66
C ASN A 292 -5.21 -4.84 -20.34
N LEU A 293 -4.72 -5.11 -19.13
CA LEU A 293 -4.21 -6.41 -18.76
C LEU A 293 -5.18 -7.15 -17.85
N ASP A 294 -5.37 -8.42 -18.16
CA ASP A 294 -5.99 -9.41 -17.27
C ASP A 294 -4.92 -10.34 -16.69
N ARG A 295 -5.06 -10.73 -15.43
CA ARG A 295 -4.19 -11.71 -14.79
C ARG A 295 -4.56 -13.13 -15.25
N LEU A 296 -3.61 -13.82 -15.86
CA LEU A 296 -3.75 -15.21 -16.28
C LEU A 296 -3.46 -16.19 -15.15
N ALA A 297 -2.41 -15.93 -14.38
CA ALA A 297 -1.96 -16.83 -13.32
C ALA A 297 -1.26 -16.09 -12.18
N SER A 298 -1.44 -16.58 -10.97
CA SER A 298 -0.67 -16.22 -9.78
C SER A 298 0.38 -17.28 -9.46
N VAL A 299 1.33 -16.94 -8.58
CA VAL A 299 2.26 -17.92 -8.03
C VAL A 299 1.58 -18.67 -6.87
N GLU A 300 1.74 -19.99 -6.83
CA GLU A 300 1.19 -20.81 -5.75
C GLU A 300 1.72 -20.34 -4.38
N GLY A 301 0.84 -20.25 -3.38
CA GLY A 301 1.17 -19.73 -2.04
C GLY A 301 1.24 -18.20 -1.93
N LEU A 302 1.27 -17.48 -3.04
CA LEU A 302 1.28 -16.02 -3.08
C LEU A 302 -0.09 -15.46 -3.46
N ARG A 303 -0.97 -15.35 -2.47
CA ARG A 303 -2.30 -14.76 -2.65
C ARG A 303 -2.20 -13.26 -2.85
N CYS A 304 -3.06 -12.75 -3.72
CA CYS A 304 -3.34 -11.34 -3.83
C CYS A 304 -4.68 -11.08 -3.14
N SER A 305 -4.70 -10.07 -2.28
CA SER A 305 -5.87 -9.59 -1.58
C SER A 305 -6.19 -8.18 -2.06
N ASP A 306 -7.48 -7.98 -2.30
CA ASP A 306 -8.11 -6.72 -2.69
C ASP A 306 -9.08 -6.26 -1.61
#